data_AF-B8M0L3-F1
#
_entry.id   AF-B8M0L3-F1
#
_cell.length_a   1.000
_cell.length_b   1.000
_cell.length_c   1.000
_cell.angle_alpha   90.00
_cell.angle_beta   90.00
_cell.angle_gamma   90.00
#
_symmetry.space_group_name_H-M   'P 1'
#
loop_
_entity.id
_entity.type
_entity.pdbx_description
1 polymer ?
#
loop_
_entity_poly.entity_id
_entity_poly.type
_entity_poly.pdbx_seq_one_letter_code
_entity_poly.pdbx_strand_id
1 'polypeptide(L)'
;MNPTSKEIISTMTKFYEFIVKLPYMDTTAVLYPPNFESGEQQGWPDINAEELRKRGRTEGTITLLRHLPYLRKPTTRNSKKGWMIGPNTHAIAYCDGEVYDEELDKIQPTPGHCIWLANATNTEDGSALLLDIESGTVTEYAVRSSRTVCLNIEEYEYLSQEDRWMAHFTLPAAHFFRLWIDKYKNLEWMPCFKEGDYAETVTWFINSQGLEGLLDDTDSGDSDESYEPSSEKLDDDDYDSEEYDPYEFNSEYESDGIDDIDDIDDIPVDEDTLDSKVAELKLDDGEDSTHGVRSQAFDRLGHEIRSGNSKLLTTDKSALEARVHEARSIYIGNGWPDSFNRDECQRQLSDLLKQITNSS
;
A
#
# COMPACT_ATOMS: atom_id res chain seq x y z
N MET A 1 -24.33 15.40 -1.88
CA MET A 1 -23.15 14.64 -1.45
C MET A 1 -23.32 14.26 0.02
N ASN A 2 -23.16 12.98 0.37
CA ASN A 2 -23.38 12.45 1.72
C ASN A 2 -22.20 12.81 2.67
N PRO A 3 -22.34 12.64 4.00
CA PRO A 3 -21.28 12.95 4.96
C PRO A 3 -19.98 12.18 4.71
N THR A 4 -20.07 10.88 4.44
CA THR A 4 -18.93 10.00 4.13
C THR A 4 -18.09 10.54 2.97
N SER A 5 -18.73 10.95 1.88
CA SER A 5 -18.07 11.54 0.71
C SER A 5 -17.30 12.82 1.07
N LYS A 6 -17.85 13.69 1.93
CA LYS A 6 -17.17 14.92 2.36
C LYS A 6 -15.93 14.60 3.19
N GLU A 7 -16.01 13.58 4.03
CA GLU A 7 -14.89 13.11 4.85
C GLU A 7 -13.78 12.51 3.98
N ILE A 8 -14.13 11.68 2.99
CA ILE A 8 -13.17 11.14 2.00
C ILE A 8 -12.46 12.28 1.28
N ILE A 9 -13.21 13.26 0.75
CA ILE A 9 -12.64 14.42 0.05
C ILE A 9 -11.69 15.19 0.96
N SER A 10 -12.10 15.50 2.19
CA SER A 10 -11.26 16.22 3.16
C SER A 10 -9.99 15.45 3.50
N THR A 11 -10.11 14.13 3.69
CA THR A 11 -8.99 13.25 4.01
C THR A 11 -7.98 13.19 2.87
N MET A 12 -8.44 12.91 1.65
CA MET A 12 -7.56 12.86 0.48
C MET A 12 -6.90 14.21 0.21
N THR A 13 -7.63 15.31 0.44
CA THR A 13 -7.08 16.67 0.32
C THR A 13 -5.89 16.86 1.26
N LYS A 14 -6.07 16.57 2.56
CA LYS A 14 -4.99 16.67 3.55
C LYS A 14 -3.81 15.77 3.21
N PHE A 15 -4.07 14.56 2.72
CA PHE A 15 -3.03 13.64 2.29
C PHE A 15 -2.21 14.21 1.13
N TYR A 16 -2.87 14.65 0.05
CA TYR A 16 -2.20 15.23 -1.11
C TYR A 16 -1.47 16.54 -0.79
N GLU A 17 -2.06 17.43 -0.01
CA GLU A 17 -1.41 18.65 0.50
C GLU A 17 -0.16 18.35 1.33
N PHE A 18 -0.14 17.23 2.05
CA PHE A 18 1.02 16.80 2.82
C PHE A 18 2.12 16.24 1.90
N ILE A 19 1.81 15.27 1.04
CA ILE A 19 2.84 14.57 0.26
C ILE A 19 3.49 15.46 -0.82
N VAL A 20 2.83 16.51 -1.31
CA VAL A 20 3.48 17.46 -2.25
C VAL A 20 4.60 18.29 -1.62
N LYS A 21 4.76 18.22 -0.28
CA LYS A 21 5.92 18.80 0.42
C LYS A 21 7.18 17.95 0.26
N LEU A 22 7.05 16.69 -0.14
CA LEU A 22 8.17 15.77 -0.34
C LEU A 22 9.12 16.28 -1.45
N PRO A 23 10.42 15.95 -1.38
CA PRO A 23 11.43 16.54 -2.27
C PRO A 23 11.20 16.25 -3.76
N TYR A 24 10.54 15.16 -4.11
CA TYR A 24 10.36 14.75 -5.51
C TYR A 24 9.10 15.32 -6.20
N MET A 25 8.12 15.82 -5.46
CA MET A 25 6.85 16.31 -6.02
C MET A 25 6.84 17.83 -6.18
N ASP A 26 6.21 18.33 -7.24
CA ASP A 26 5.94 19.78 -7.36
C ASP A 26 4.88 20.20 -6.32
N THR A 27 5.17 21.24 -5.53
CA THR A 27 4.24 21.82 -4.54
C THR A 27 2.92 22.30 -5.15
N THR A 28 2.90 22.56 -6.46
CA THR A 28 1.73 22.98 -7.24
C THR A 28 1.02 21.81 -7.93
N ALA A 29 1.40 20.57 -7.62
CA ALA A 29 0.83 19.38 -8.25
C ALA A 29 -0.60 19.08 -7.78
N VAL A 30 -1.04 19.53 -6.61
CA VAL A 30 -2.42 19.30 -6.15
C VAL A 30 -3.40 20.10 -7.00
N LEU A 31 -4.38 19.40 -7.56
CA LEU A 31 -5.50 19.94 -8.30
C LEU A 31 -6.76 19.83 -7.45
N TYR A 32 -7.49 20.93 -7.33
CA TYR A 32 -8.77 20.99 -6.63
C TYR A 32 -9.91 21.04 -7.65
N PRO A 33 -11.04 20.35 -7.37
CA PRO A 33 -12.18 20.37 -8.28
C PRO A 33 -12.64 21.82 -8.55
N PRO A 34 -13.08 22.13 -9.78
CA PRO A 34 -13.70 23.41 -10.08
C PRO A 34 -14.82 23.71 -9.09
N ASN A 35 -15.02 24.98 -8.73
CA ASN A 35 -16.08 25.42 -7.84
C ASN A 35 -16.06 24.81 -6.41
N PHE A 36 -14.92 24.26 -5.96
CA PHE A 36 -14.74 23.75 -4.60
C PHE A 36 -15.13 24.77 -3.51
N GLU A 37 -14.83 26.05 -3.74
CA GLU A 37 -15.12 27.13 -2.78
C GLU A 37 -16.51 27.77 -2.97
N SER A 38 -17.11 27.71 -4.16
CA SER A 38 -18.39 28.36 -4.48
C SER A 38 -19.62 27.50 -4.13
N GLY A 39 -19.42 26.22 -3.80
CA GLY A 39 -20.52 25.30 -3.43
C GLY A 39 -21.42 24.90 -4.62
N GLU A 40 -21.06 25.30 -5.84
CA GLU A 40 -21.72 24.85 -7.06
C GLU A 40 -21.31 23.39 -7.34
N GLN A 41 -22.28 22.54 -7.70
CA GLN A 41 -22.08 21.08 -7.86
C GLN A 41 -21.22 20.67 -9.06
N GLN A 42 -20.60 21.62 -9.76
CA GLN A 42 -19.88 21.32 -10.98
C GLN A 42 -18.42 20.99 -10.64
N GLY A 43 -18.17 19.73 -10.28
CA GLY A 43 -16.82 19.17 -10.13
C GLY A 43 -16.11 18.97 -11.48
N TRP A 44 -15.13 18.06 -11.53
CA TRP A 44 -14.35 17.79 -12.74
C TRP A 44 -15.24 17.40 -13.94
N PRO A 45 -15.16 18.11 -15.08
CA PRO A 45 -15.99 17.80 -16.25
C PRO A 45 -15.46 16.59 -17.04
N ASP A 46 -14.15 16.37 -16.99
CA ASP A 46 -13.43 15.44 -17.88
C ASP A 46 -13.28 14.02 -17.31
N ILE A 47 -14.01 13.68 -16.23
CA ILE A 47 -14.10 12.29 -15.76
C ILE A 47 -14.66 11.41 -16.87
N ASN A 48 -13.99 10.29 -17.17
CA ASN A 48 -14.43 9.31 -18.16
C ASN A 48 -15.61 8.45 -17.64
N ALA A 49 -16.76 9.09 -17.46
CA ALA A 49 -17.96 8.47 -16.89
C ALA A 49 -18.56 7.39 -17.79
N GLU A 50 -18.33 7.44 -19.11
CA GLU A 50 -18.81 6.39 -20.02
C GLU A 50 -18.08 5.07 -19.76
N GLU A 51 -16.75 5.12 -19.69
CA GLU A 51 -15.93 3.93 -19.41
C GLU A 51 -16.18 3.39 -18.00
N LEU A 52 -16.28 4.25 -16.99
CA LEU A 52 -16.58 3.82 -15.62
C LEU A 52 -17.93 3.10 -15.51
N ARG A 53 -18.95 3.53 -16.24
CA ARG A 53 -20.24 2.82 -16.30
C ARG A 53 -20.13 1.46 -16.99
N LYS A 54 -19.33 1.37 -18.06
CA LYS A 54 -19.07 0.09 -18.74
C LYS A 54 -18.41 -0.92 -17.80
N ARG A 55 -17.59 -0.42 -16.86
CA ARG A 55 -16.96 -1.21 -15.78
C ARG A 55 -17.85 -1.39 -14.54
N GLY A 56 -19.15 -1.08 -14.62
CA GLY A 56 -20.11 -1.32 -13.54
C GLY A 56 -20.10 -0.30 -12.40
N ARG A 57 -19.37 0.82 -12.51
CA ARG A 57 -19.31 1.83 -11.45
C ARG A 57 -20.60 2.65 -11.37
N THR A 58 -21.09 2.89 -10.16
CA THR A 58 -22.36 3.59 -9.91
C THR A 58 -22.26 5.10 -10.16
N GLU A 59 -23.39 5.78 -10.32
CA GLU A 59 -23.42 7.26 -10.37
C GLU A 59 -22.94 7.90 -9.06
N GLY A 60 -23.11 7.22 -7.93
CA GLY A 60 -22.55 7.65 -6.64
C GLY A 60 -21.02 7.73 -6.71
N THR A 61 -20.40 6.68 -7.23
CA THR A 61 -18.95 6.61 -7.47
C THR A 61 -18.46 7.70 -8.41
N ILE A 62 -19.09 7.83 -9.58
CA ILE A 62 -18.72 8.84 -10.57
C ILE A 62 -18.89 10.26 -10.02
N THR A 63 -19.94 10.49 -9.23
CA THR A 63 -20.16 11.78 -8.56
C THR A 63 -19.05 12.07 -7.56
N LEU A 64 -18.64 11.11 -6.72
CA LEU A 64 -17.54 11.33 -5.78
C LEU A 64 -16.24 11.68 -6.52
N LEU A 65 -15.88 10.94 -7.58
CA LEU A 65 -14.66 11.19 -8.36
C LEU A 65 -14.61 12.61 -8.93
N ARG A 66 -15.74 13.18 -9.34
CA ARG A 66 -15.79 14.59 -9.80
C ARG A 66 -15.37 15.59 -8.73
N HIS A 67 -15.37 15.22 -7.46
CA HIS A 67 -15.11 16.12 -6.35
C HIS A 67 -13.88 15.76 -5.53
N LEU A 68 -13.13 14.71 -5.91
CA LEU A 68 -11.85 14.42 -5.27
C LEU A 68 -10.77 15.42 -5.73
N PRO A 69 -9.80 15.73 -4.86
CA PRO A 69 -8.55 16.32 -5.30
C PRO A 69 -7.75 15.29 -6.09
N TYR A 70 -6.90 15.75 -7.00
CA TYR A 70 -6.00 14.89 -7.77
C TYR A 70 -4.59 15.46 -7.82
N LEU A 71 -3.62 14.63 -8.19
CA LEU A 71 -2.26 15.08 -8.47
C LEU A 71 -2.08 15.24 -9.97
N ARG A 72 -1.71 16.43 -10.43
CA ARG A 72 -1.30 16.69 -11.81
C ARG A 72 -0.16 15.74 -12.17
N LYS A 73 -0.28 15.02 -13.27
CA LYS A 73 0.77 14.11 -13.75
C LYS A 73 2.12 14.83 -13.89
N PRO A 74 3.24 14.13 -13.60
CA PRO A 74 4.55 14.70 -13.83
C PRO A 74 4.74 15.11 -15.30
N THR A 75 5.23 16.32 -15.55
CA THR A 75 5.38 16.91 -16.89
C THR A 75 6.54 16.34 -17.71
N THR A 76 7.22 15.29 -17.24
CA THR A 76 8.34 14.71 -18.01
C THR A 76 7.83 14.04 -19.27
N ARG A 77 8.55 14.27 -20.37
CA ARG A 77 8.12 14.12 -21.77
C ARG A 77 7.58 12.73 -22.16
N ASN A 78 7.75 11.71 -21.30
CA ASN A 78 7.37 10.31 -21.55
C ASN A 78 6.59 9.66 -20.39
N SER A 79 6.19 10.41 -19.36
CA SER A 79 5.46 9.86 -18.20
C SER A 79 4.01 9.54 -18.60
N LYS A 80 3.65 8.26 -18.65
CA LYS A 80 2.28 7.78 -18.84
C LYS A 80 1.54 7.57 -17.52
N LYS A 81 2.26 7.42 -16.40
CA LYS A 81 1.70 7.16 -15.05
C LYS A 81 1.67 8.44 -14.20
N GLY A 82 0.79 8.43 -13.20
CA GLY A 82 0.71 9.45 -12.16
C GLY A 82 1.91 9.41 -11.20
N TRP A 83 1.87 10.23 -10.16
CA TRP A 83 2.89 10.23 -9.10
C TRP A 83 2.83 8.94 -8.28
N MET A 84 3.99 8.42 -7.86
CA MET A 84 4.01 7.43 -6.77
C MET A 84 3.61 8.14 -5.48
N ILE A 85 2.62 7.62 -4.76
CA ILE A 85 2.12 8.19 -3.49
C ILE A 85 2.44 7.30 -2.27
N GLY A 86 3.17 6.22 -2.53
CA GLY A 86 3.68 5.22 -1.59
C GLY A 86 4.66 4.32 -2.36
N PRO A 87 5.46 3.49 -1.66
CA PRO A 87 6.26 2.48 -2.32
C PRO A 87 5.40 1.64 -3.26
N ASN A 88 5.74 1.63 -4.55
CA ASN A 88 5.09 0.81 -5.56
C ASN A 88 3.58 1.08 -5.79
N THR A 89 3.11 2.29 -5.46
CA THR A 89 1.70 2.69 -5.61
C THR A 89 1.58 4.01 -6.38
N HIS A 90 0.99 3.98 -7.58
CA HIS A 90 0.80 5.12 -8.47
C HIS A 90 -0.62 5.70 -8.38
N ALA A 91 -0.74 6.98 -8.05
CA ALA A 91 -2.03 7.67 -8.02
C ALA A 91 -2.69 7.72 -9.41
N ILE A 92 -4.02 7.63 -9.43
CA ILE A 92 -4.85 7.76 -10.64
C ILE A 92 -5.48 9.15 -10.67
N ALA A 93 -5.32 9.85 -11.78
CA ALA A 93 -5.88 11.19 -12.00
C ALA A 93 -7.13 11.12 -12.89
N TYR A 94 -8.26 10.68 -12.33
CA TYR A 94 -9.52 10.57 -13.08
C TYR A 94 -9.97 11.91 -13.69
N CYS A 95 -9.57 13.05 -13.10
CA CYS A 95 -9.86 14.38 -13.64
C CYS A 95 -9.32 14.61 -15.05
N ASP A 96 -8.30 13.84 -15.47
CA ASP A 96 -7.71 13.92 -16.82
C ASP A 96 -8.30 12.85 -17.77
N GLY A 97 -9.43 12.24 -17.39
CA GLY A 97 -10.07 11.15 -18.13
C GLY A 97 -9.40 9.78 -17.96
N GLU A 98 -8.44 9.67 -17.02
CA GLU A 98 -7.84 8.38 -16.68
C GLU A 98 -8.85 7.40 -16.09
N VAL A 99 -8.49 6.12 -16.19
CA VAL A 99 -9.14 5.01 -15.51
C VAL A 99 -8.08 4.09 -14.94
N TYR A 100 -8.43 3.34 -13.90
CA TYR A 100 -7.57 2.31 -13.33
C TYR A 100 -7.22 1.21 -14.35
N ASP A 101 -6.18 0.42 -14.07
CA ASP A 101 -5.74 -0.66 -14.94
C ASP A 101 -6.86 -1.70 -15.16
N GLU A 102 -7.13 -2.06 -16.41
CA GLU A 102 -8.16 -3.05 -16.75
C GLU A 102 -7.87 -4.43 -16.16
N GLU A 103 -6.61 -4.74 -15.90
CA GLU A 103 -6.22 -6.00 -15.26
C GLU A 103 -6.74 -6.11 -13.82
N LEU A 104 -6.95 -4.99 -13.12
CA LEU A 104 -7.45 -5.03 -11.74
C LEU A 104 -8.85 -5.62 -11.65
N ASP A 105 -9.75 -5.31 -12.59
CA ASP A 105 -11.09 -5.92 -12.62
C ASP A 105 -11.05 -7.41 -13.02
N LYS A 106 -10.03 -7.83 -13.79
CA LYS A 106 -9.84 -9.24 -14.16
C LYS A 106 -9.33 -10.06 -12.97
N ILE A 107 -8.42 -9.47 -12.18
CA ILE A 107 -7.82 -10.10 -11.00
C ILE A 107 -8.83 -10.10 -9.84
N GLN A 108 -9.42 -8.94 -9.57
CA GLN A 108 -10.31 -8.71 -8.45
C GLN A 108 -11.53 -7.91 -8.91
N PRO A 109 -12.62 -8.58 -9.35
CA PRO A 109 -13.89 -7.91 -9.57
C PRO A 109 -14.34 -7.26 -8.26
N THR A 110 -14.95 -6.08 -8.36
CA THR A 110 -15.36 -5.28 -7.21
C THR A 110 -16.74 -4.67 -7.43
N PRO A 111 -17.57 -4.52 -6.37
CA PRO A 111 -18.89 -3.89 -6.47
C PRO A 111 -18.84 -2.48 -7.05
N GLY A 112 -19.94 -2.02 -7.65
CA GLY A 112 -20.00 -0.72 -8.33
C GLY A 112 -19.79 0.50 -7.43
N HIS A 113 -19.95 0.37 -6.11
CA HIS A 113 -19.63 1.42 -5.12
C HIS A 113 -18.13 1.46 -4.74
N CYS A 114 -17.35 0.46 -5.12
CA CYS A 114 -15.90 0.44 -4.92
C CYS A 114 -15.18 1.06 -6.13
N ILE A 115 -14.05 1.72 -5.88
CA ILE A 115 -13.22 2.33 -6.92
C ILE A 115 -11.73 2.32 -6.55
N TRP A 116 -10.86 2.00 -7.51
CA TRP A 116 -9.41 2.04 -7.32
C TRP A 116 -8.91 3.50 -7.29
N LEU A 117 -8.27 3.94 -6.21
CA LEU A 117 -7.65 5.26 -6.09
C LEU A 117 -6.21 5.30 -6.61
N ALA A 118 -5.54 4.16 -6.61
CA ALA A 118 -4.16 4.02 -7.07
C ALA A 118 -3.91 2.63 -7.69
N ASN A 119 -3.07 2.59 -8.71
CA ASN A 119 -2.58 1.36 -9.34
C ASN A 119 -1.31 0.88 -8.64
N ALA A 120 -1.13 -0.44 -8.56
CA ALA A 120 0.15 -1.04 -8.22
C ALA A 120 1.18 -0.85 -9.36
N THR A 121 2.47 -0.79 -9.02
CA THR A 121 3.51 -1.06 -10.02
C THR A 121 3.48 -2.52 -10.47
N ASN A 122 4.03 -2.83 -11.65
CA ASN A 122 4.06 -4.19 -12.23
C ASN A 122 5.04 -5.14 -11.52
N THR A 123 5.17 -4.99 -10.21
CA THR A 123 6.16 -5.63 -9.35
C THR A 123 5.42 -6.43 -8.29
N GLU A 124 6.04 -7.49 -7.77
CA GLU A 124 5.42 -8.37 -6.78
C GLU A 124 4.92 -7.63 -5.53
N ASP A 125 5.60 -6.53 -5.20
CA ASP A 125 5.34 -5.73 -4.01
C ASP A 125 4.51 -4.46 -4.26
N GLY A 126 3.78 -4.40 -5.38
CA GLY A 126 2.91 -3.27 -5.67
C GLY A 126 1.57 -3.39 -4.96
N SER A 127 1.16 -2.31 -4.28
CA SER A 127 -0.16 -2.20 -3.67
C SER A 127 -1.05 -1.25 -4.48
N ALA A 128 -2.23 -1.73 -4.88
CA ALA A 128 -3.33 -0.91 -5.36
C ALA A 128 -4.19 -0.47 -4.16
N LEU A 129 -4.87 0.68 -4.28
CA LEU A 129 -5.74 1.18 -3.21
C LEU A 129 -7.19 1.14 -3.68
N LEU A 130 -8.04 0.38 -2.99
CA LEU A 130 -9.47 0.31 -3.27
C LEU A 130 -10.23 1.16 -2.25
N LEU A 131 -11.07 2.07 -2.71
CA LEU A 131 -11.99 2.83 -1.88
C LEU A 131 -13.38 2.21 -1.96
N ASP A 132 -13.94 1.82 -0.82
CA ASP A 132 -15.36 1.59 -0.67
C ASP A 132 -16.04 2.91 -0.24
N ILE A 133 -16.93 3.40 -1.09
CA ILE A 133 -17.59 4.70 -0.91
C ILE A 133 -18.74 4.61 0.10
N GLU A 134 -19.37 3.44 0.24
CA GLU A 134 -20.51 3.24 1.12
C GLU A 134 -20.05 3.21 2.58
N SER A 135 -19.00 2.44 2.87
CA SER A 135 -18.40 2.35 4.20
C SER A 135 -17.38 3.46 4.49
N GLY A 136 -16.82 4.09 3.46
CA GLY A 136 -15.78 5.11 3.61
C GLY A 136 -14.42 4.53 4.00
N THR A 137 -14.14 3.27 3.65
CA THR A 137 -12.89 2.58 3.95
C THR A 137 -11.98 2.49 2.73
N VAL A 138 -10.68 2.40 2.99
CA VAL A 138 -9.66 2.10 1.99
C VAL A 138 -9.01 0.76 2.30
N THR A 139 -8.95 -0.10 1.28
CA THR A 139 -8.29 -1.40 1.30
C THR A 139 -6.97 -1.31 0.55
N GLU A 140 -5.89 -1.79 1.17
CA GLU A 140 -4.61 -1.96 0.50
C GLU A 140 -4.55 -3.35 -0.15
N TYR A 141 -4.60 -3.39 -1.48
CA TYR A 141 -4.66 -4.63 -2.24
C TYR A 141 -3.30 -4.94 -2.88
N ALA A 142 -2.60 -5.94 -2.35
CA ALA A 142 -1.36 -6.43 -2.93
C ALA A 142 -1.67 -7.37 -4.12
N VAL A 143 -1.49 -6.88 -5.34
CA VAL A 143 -1.96 -7.56 -6.57
C VAL A 143 -1.30 -8.93 -6.80
N ARG A 144 -0.07 -9.11 -6.32
CA ARG A 144 0.76 -10.29 -6.59
C ARG A 144 1.31 -10.96 -5.35
N SER A 145 0.84 -10.57 -4.16
CA SER A 145 1.27 -11.20 -2.91
C SER A 145 0.14 -11.21 -1.89
N SER A 146 0.18 -12.17 -0.97
CA SER A 146 -0.78 -12.27 0.14
C SER A 146 -0.45 -11.33 1.31
N ARG A 147 0.48 -10.37 1.15
CA ARG A 147 1.02 -9.57 2.26
C ARG A 147 -0.01 -8.72 2.98
N THR A 148 -1.06 -8.31 2.29
CA THR A 148 -2.13 -7.51 2.89
C THR A 148 -3.33 -8.36 3.29
N VAL A 149 -3.33 -9.66 3.03
CA VAL A 149 -4.41 -10.57 3.45
C VAL A 149 -4.35 -10.73 4.97
N CYS A 150 -5.47 -10.42 5.63
CA CYS A 150 -5.63 -10.47 7.08
C CYS A 150 -6.30 -11.78 7.57
N LEU A 151 -6.78 -12.61 6.64
CA LEU A 151 -7.32 -13.93 6.91
C LEU A 151 -6.24 -15.00 6.80
N ASN A 152 -6.47 -16.15 7.43
CA ASN A 152 -5.64 -17.31 7.16
C ASN A 152 -5.95 -17.91 5.77
N ILE A 153 -5.10 -18.84 5.32
CA ILE A 153 -5.20 -19.42 3.96
C ILE A 153 -6.56 -20.11 3.75
N GLU A 154 -7.01 -20.89 4.73
CA GLU A 154 -8.28 -21.64 4.61
C GLU A 154 -9.46 -20.67 4.49
N GLU A 155 -9.56 -19.69 5.40
CA GLU A 155 -10.60 -18.65 5.37
C GLU A 155 -10.61 -17.88 4.06
N TYR A 156 -9.44 -17.54 3.53
CA TYR A 156 -9.30 -16.84 2.26
C TYR A 156 -9.76 -17.68 1.06
N GLU A 157 -9.45 -18.98 1.06
CA GLU A 157 -9.84 -19.90 -0.01
C GLU A 157 -11.35 -20.15 -0.05
N TYR A 158 -12.04 -20.06 1.10
CA TYR A 158 -13.50 -20.15 1.17
C TYR A 158 -14.23 -18.92 0.59
N LEU A 159 -13.56 -17.78 0.43
CA LEU A 159 -14.18 -16.60 -0.16
C LEU A 159 -14.34 -16.75 -1.68
N SER A 160 -15.52 -16.35 -2.15
CA SER A 160 -15.76 -16.14 -3.57
C SER A 160 -14.77 -15.10 -4.12
N GLN A 161 -14.43 -15.18 -5.41
CA GLN A 161 -13.51 -14.22 -6.01
C GLN A 161 -14.01 -12.77 -5.83
N GLU A 162 -15.32 -12.55 -5.87
CA GLU A 162 -15.95 -11.22 -5.71
C GLU A 162 -15.77 -10.63 -4.31
N ASP A 163 -15.57 -11.48 -3.30
CA ASP A 163 -15.47 -11.09 -1.89
C ASP A 163 -14.03 -11.05 -1.37
N ARG A 164 -13.07 -11.62 -2.10
CA ARG A 164 -11.67 -11.72 -1.67
C ARG A 164 -11.03 -10.39 -1.33
N TRP A 165 -11.43 -9.28 -1.97
CA TRP A 165 -10.91 -7.95 -1.62
C TRP A 165 -11.18 -7.58 -0.15
N MET A 166 -12.26 -8.08 0.45
CA MET A 166 -12.60 -7.81 1.86
C MET A 166 -11.65 -8.48 2.84
N ALA A 167 -10.91 -9.51 2.41
CA ALA A 167 -9.91 -10.18 3.24
C ALA A 167 -8.63 -9.36 3.42
N HIS A 168 -8.46 -8.28 2.66
CA HIS A 168 -7.25 -7.46 2.70
C HIS A 168 -7.34 -6.36 3.76
N PHE A 169 -6.18 -5.87 4.19
CA PHE A 169 -6.02 -4.81 5.17
C PHE A 169 -6.85 -3.58 4.79
N THR A 170 -7.85 -3.29 5.61
CA THR A 170 -8.87 -2.28 5.36
C THR A 170 -9.03 -1.39 6.57
N LEU A 171 -9.05 -0.07 6.36
CA LEU A 171 -9.26 0.91 7.42
C LEU A 171 -10.19 2.03 6.94
N PRO A 172 -10.88 2.75 7.85
CA PRO A 172 -11.52 4.02 7.52
C PRO A 172 -10.53 4.94 6.78
N ALA A 173 -10.97 5.61 5.71
CA ALA A 173 -10.09 6.39 4.84
C ALA A 173 -9.23 7.40 5.63
N ALA A 174 -9.84 8.08 6.61
CA ALA A 174 -9.17 9.02 7.50
C ALA A 174 -8.00 8.37 8.28
N HIS A 175 -8.20 7.15 8.77
CA HIS A 175 -7.17 6.41 9.50
C HIS A 175 -6.09 5.87 8.56
N PHE A 176 -6.49 5.35 7.39
CA PHE A 176 -5.57 4.84 6.38
C PHE A 176 -4.56 5.90 5.93
N PHE A 177 -5.04 7.06 5.47
CA PHE A 177 -4.15 8.11 4.98
C PHE A 177 -3.38 8.81 6.11
N ARG A 178 -3.91 8.85 7.34
CA ARG A 178 -3.13 9.29 8.50
C ARG A 178 -1.94 8.36 8.75
N LEU A 179 -2.14 7.05 8.71
CA LEU A 179 -1.06 6.07 8.86
C LEU A 179 0.03 6.31 7.82
N TRP A 180 -0.33 6.54 6.56
CA TRP A 180 0.65 6.86 5.51
C TRP A 180 1.37 8.19 5.76
N ILE A 181 0.66 9.24 6.20
CA ILE A 181 1.29 10.51 6.61
C ILE A 181 2.30 10.27 7.73
N ASP A 182 1.96 9.45 8.71
CA ASP A 182 2.84 9.14 9.84
C ASP A 182 4.10 8.40 9.38
N LYS A 183 3.98 7.47 8.40
CA LYS A 183 5.15 6.83 7.77
C LYS A 183 6.12 7.84 7.15
N TYR A 184 5.60 8.88 6.49
CA TYR A 184 6.43 9.96 5.96
C TYR A 184 7.02 10.84 7.05
N LYS A 185 6.24 11.23 8.06
CA LYS A 185 6.71 12.06 9.18
C LYS A 185 7.82 11.39 9.96
N ASN A 186 7.67 10.10 10.22
CA ASN A 186 8.62 9.28 10.99
C ASN A 186 9.84 8.87 10.16
N LEU A 187 9.86 9.22 8.87
CA LEU A 187 10.90 8.83 7.92
C LEU A 187 11.02 7.30 7.80
N GLU A 188 9.90 6.59 7.93
CA GLU A 188 9.78 5.18 7.53
C GLU A 188 9.84 5.09 6.01
N TRP A 189 9.20 6.03 5.31
CA TRP A 189 9.24 6.16 3.85
C TRP A 189 9.94 7.45 3.44
N MET A 190 11.09 7.31 2.80
CA MET A 190 11.92 8.42 2.35
C MET A 190 12.10 8.35 0.83
N PRO A 191 11.22 9.02 0.06
CA PRO A 191 11.33 9.05 -1.38
C PRO A 191 12.51 9.92 -1.84
N CYS A 192 13.18 9.48 -2.89
CA CYS A 192 14.23 10.23 -3.56
C CYS A 192 14.03 10.18 -5.07
N PHE A 193 14.06 11.36 -5.69
CA PHE A 193 14.05 11.46 -7.14
C PHE A 193 15.46 11.30 -7.70
N LYS A 194 15.62 10.53 -8.78
CA LYS A 194 16.85 10.45 -9.53
C LYS A 194 16.74 11.30 -10.80
N GLU A 195 17.54 12.36 -10.87
CA GLU A 195 17.58 13.25 -12.02
C GLU A 195 17.98 12.47 -13.29
N GLY A 196 17.13 12.50 -14.31
CA GLY A 196 17.32 11.78 -15.58
C GLY A 196 16.58 10.44 -15.68
N ASP A 197 16.01 9.92 -14.59
CA ASP A 197 15.05 8.81 -14.65
C ASP A 197 13.64 9.32 -15.01
N TYR A 198 12.73 8.41 -15.39
CA TYR A 198 11.34 8.77 -15.65
C TYR A 198 10.72 9.38 -14.37
N ALA A 199 9.90 10.43 -14.49
CA ALA A 199 9.29 11.05 -13.29
C ALA A 199 8.38 10.10 -12.47
N GLU A 200 8.07 8.93 -13.04
CA GLU A 200 7.32 7.86 -12.41
C GLU A 200 8.15 7.01 -11.45
N THR A 201 9.48 7.08 -11.53
CA THR A 201 10.38 6.21 -10.78
C THR A 201 11.05 6.99 -9.65
N VAL A 202 10.51 6.80 -8.45
CA VAL A 202 11.06 7.29 -7.20
C VAL A 202 11.85 6.14 -6.56
N THR A 203 13.05 6.42 -6.08
CA THR A 203 13.77 5.47 -5.22
C THR A 203 13.30 5.65 -3.79
N TRP A 204 12.88 4.57 -3.15
CA TRP A 204 12.39 4.56 -1.78
C TRP A 204 13.47 4.05 -0.86
N PHE A 205 13.89 4.86 0.10
CA PHE A 205 14.61 4.41 1.28
C PHE A 205 13.56 4.09 2.35
N ILE A 206 13.48 2.82 2.75
CA ILE A 206 12.50 2.31 3.71
C ILE A 206 13.25 1.98 4.99
N ASN A 207 12.83 2.61 6.08
CA ASN A 207 13.36 2.38 7.43
C ASN A 207 12.35 1.62 8.27
N SER A 208 12.72 0.42 8.69
CA SER A 208 11.83 -0.51 9.40
C SER A 208 12.00 -0.45 10.92
N GLN A 209 12.96 0.33 11.44
CA GLN A 209 13.26 0.42 12.88
C GLN A 209 12.26 1.29 13.68
N GLY A 210 11.14 1.72 13.08
CA GLY A 210 10.16 2.59 13.74
C GLY A 210 9.39 1.97 14.92
N LEU A 211 9.51 0.66 15.17
CA LEU A 211 8.66 -0.03 16.16
C LEU A 211 9.39 -0.59 17.40
N GLU A 212 10.72 -0.72 17.40
CA GLU A 212 11.45 -1.27 18.56
C GLU A 212 11.67 -0.25 19.70
N GLY A 213 11.71 1.05 19.38
CA GLY A 213 12.04 2.10 20.36
C GLY A 213 10.90 2.58 21.28
N LEU A 214 9.70 1.98 21.21
CA LEU A 214 8.56 2.33 22.07
C LEU A 214 8.22 1.25 23.11
N LEU A 215 9.00 0.16 23.16
CA LEU A 215 8.78 -0.96 24.08
C LEU A 215 9.87 -1.10 25.16
N ASP A 216 10.90 -0.23 25.16
CA ASP A 216 12.07 -0.39 26.05
C ASP A 216 12.00 0.43 27.36
N ASP A 217 10.86 1.05 27.67
CA ASP A 217 10.68 1.82 28.93
C ASP A 217 9.81 1.11 29.97
N THR A 218 9.52 -0.19 29.81
CA THR A 218 8.87 -0.98 30.88
C THR A 218 9.60 -2.27 31.18
N ASP A 219 10.16 -2.26 32.39
CA ASP A 219 10.50 -3.39 33.26
C ASP A 219 11.90 -3.98 33.14
N SER A 220 12.85 -3.27 33.75
CA SER A 220 14.06 -3.86 34.32
C SER A 220 13.66 -4.82 35.45
N GLY A 221 13.30 -6.05 35.07
CA GLY A 221 13.13 -7.18 35.98
C GLY A 221 14.36 -8.07 35.93
N ASP A 222 15.25 -7.91 36.90
CA ASP A 222 16.37 -8.80 37.17
C ASP A 222 15.95 -10.28 37.11
N SER A 223 16.63 -11.07 36.28
CA SER A 223 16.75 -12.51 36.51
C SER A 223 18.07 -13.03 35.95
N ASP A 224 19.08 -12.99 36.82
CA ASP A 224 20.25 -13.86 36.78
C ASP A 224 19.79 -15.31 36.62
N GLU A 225 20.13 -15.98 35.51
CA GLU A 225 20.53 -17.38 35.56
C GLU A 225 21.66 -17.64 34.57
N SER A 226 22.84 -17.83 35.16
CA SER A 226 24.08 -18.29 34.54
C SER A 226 23.92 -19.67 33.91
N TYR A 227 24.08 -19.77 32.59
CA TYR A 227 24.25 -21.05 31.89
C TYR A 227 25.72 -21.23 31.48
N GLU A 228 26.39 -22.21 32.09
CA GLU A 228 27.74 -22.64 31.70
C GLU A 228 27.67 -23.67 30.55
N PRO A 229 28.58 -23.62 29.56
CA PRO A 229 28.59 -24.58 28.48
C PRO A 229 29.37 -25.84 28.88
N SER A 230 28.70 -26.99 28.95
CA SER A 230 29.39 -28.28 28.94
C SER A 230 29.65 -28.74 27.51
N SER A 231 30.95 -28.88 27.24
CA SER A 231 31.53 -29.55 26.09
C SER A 231 31.15 -31.02 26.06
N GLU A 232 30.63 -31.50 24.93
CA GLU A 232 30.90 -32.86 24.47
C GLU A 232 30.82 -32.91 22.95
N LYS A 233 31.80 -33.61 22.37
CA LYS A 233 32.00 -33.84 20.93
C LYS A 233 31.13 -35.02 20.47
N LEU A 234 31.24 -35.31 19.17
CA LEU A 234 30.78 -36.47 18.38
C LEU A 234 29.47 -36.16 17.64
N ASP A 235 29.27 -36.52 16.37
CA ASP A 235 30.13 -37.07 15.33
C ASP A 235 29.43 -36.76 13.99
N ASP A 236 30.20 -36.88 12.92
CA ASP A 236 29.80 -36.74 11.52
C ASP A 236 28.49 -37.47 11.17
N ASP A 237 27.64 -36.81 10.37
CA ASP A 237 26.79 -37.50 9.39
C ASP A 237 26.57 -36.57 8.18
N ASP A 238 27.16 -37.00 7.05
CA ASP A 238 26.93 -36.54 5.68
C ASP A 238 25.43 -36.43 5.40
N TYR A 239 24.94 -35.25 5.04
CA TYR A 239 23.69 -35.10 4.31
C TYR A 239 23.90 -34.35 3.01
N ASP A 240 23.69 -35.11 1.95
CA ASP A 240 23.72 -34.79 0.54
C ASP A 240 22.90 -33.52 0.25
N SER A 241 23.52 -32.61 -0.51
CA SER A 241 22.89 -31.42 -1.03
C SER A 241 22.02 -31.81 -2.23
N GLU A 242 20.73 -32.03 -2.01
CA GLU A 242 19.77 -32.02 -3.11
C GLU A 242 19.26 -30.60 -3.34
N GLU A 243 19.66 -30.13 -4.52
CA GLU A 243 19.33 -28.90 -5.23
C GLU A 243 17.79 -28.75 -5.31
N TYR A 244 17.23 -27.88 -4.46
CA TYR A 244 15.82 -27.49 -4.55
C TYR A 244 15.66 -26.48 -5.69
N ASP A 245 15.18 -26.96 -6.84
CA ASP A 245 14.77 -26.15 -7.99
C ASP A 245 13.28 -25.76 -7.84
N PRO A 246 12.94 -24.47 -7.64
CA PRO A 246 11.57 -24.07 -7.39
C PRO A 246 10.85 -23.52 -8.63
N TYR A 247 11.02 -24.05 -9.85
CA TYR A 247 10.14 -23.67 -10.99
C TYR A 247 9.94 -24.79 -12.04
N GLU A 248 8.91 -25.62 -11.85
CA GLU A 248 8.29 -26.35 -12.97
C GLU A 248 6.76 -26.29 -12.88
N PHE A 249 6.20 -25.08 -13.01
CA PHE A 249 4.78 -24.90 -13.33
C PHE A 249 4.61 -25.04 -14.84
N ASN A 250 4.52 -26.28 -15.32
CA ASN A 250 4.03 -26.55 -16.66
C ASN A 250 2.51 -26.72 -16.62
N SER A 251 1.86 -25.83 -17.37
CA SER A 251 0.55 -26.03 -17.97
C SER A 251 0.48 -27.37 -18.70
N GLU A 252 -0.56 -28.18 -18.46
CA GLU A 252 -1.50 -28.62 -19.50
C GLU A 252 -2.61 -29.50 -18.90
N TYR A 253 -3.77 -29.37 -19.55
CA TYR A 253 -5.03 -30.07 -19.33
C TYR A 253 -4.88 -31.59 -19.19
N GLU A 254 -5.74 -32.21 -18.38
CA GLU A 254 -6.64 -33.24 -18.91
C GLU A 254 -7.89 -33.39 -18.04
N SER A 255 -9.03 -33.24 -18.70
CA SER A 255 -10.36 -33.53 -18.21
C SER A 255 -10.52 -35.04 -18.22
N ASP A 256 -10.79 -35.66 -17.08
CA ASP A 256 -11.44 -36.97 -17.04
C ASP A 256 -12.44 -37.02 -15.89
N GLY A 257 -13.63 -37.51 -16.23
CA GLY A 257 -14.86 -37.37 -15.47
C GLY A 257 -14.91 -38.17 -14.17
N ILE A 258 -15.71 -37.64 -13.25
CA ILE A 258 -16.36 -38.42 -12.22
C ILE A 258 -17.84 -38.03 -12.26
N ASP A 259 -18.62 -38.95 -12.83
CA ASP A 259 -20.06 -39.06 -12.64
C ASP A 259 -20.37 -39.39 -11.17
N ASP A 260 -21.57 -39.00 -10.76
CA ASP A 260 -22.33 -39.44 -9.58
C ASP A 260 -21.87 -38.96 -8.19
N ILE A 261 -22.51 -37.90 -7.69
CA ILE A 261 -23.13 -37.87 -6.35
C ILE A 261 -24.46 -37.10 -6.48
N ASP A 262 -25.54 -37.86 -6.44
CA ASP A 262 -26.91 -37.42 -6.14
C ASP A 262 -27.02 -36.98 -4.67
N ASP A 263 -27.99 -36.10 -4.40
CA ASP A 263 -28.58 -35.75 -3.10
C ASP A 263 -27.77 -34.85 -2.14
N ILE A 264 -27.99 -33.53 -2.25
CA ILE A 264 -28.17 -32.62 -1.08
C ILE A 264 -29.19 -31.55 -1.49
N ASP A 265 -30.47 -31.92 -1.37
CA ASP A 265 -31.55 -30.97 -1.11
C ASP A 265 -31.58 -30.69 0.42
N ASP A 266 -31.97 -29.48 0.80
CA ASP A 266 -32.20 -28.97 2.16
C ASP A 266 -30.97 -28.56 3.00
N ILE A 267 -30.39 -27.41 2.67
CA ILE A 267 -29.87 -26.47 3.69
C ILE A 267 -30.55 -25.11 3.46
N PRO A 268 -31.33 -24.58 4.41
CA PRO A 268 -31.91 -23.26 4.28
C PRO A 268 -30.79 -22.22 4.30
N VAL A 269 -30.72 -21.41 3.24
CA VAL A 269 -29.83 -20.24 3.15
C VAL A 269 -30.40 -19.15 4.05
N ASP A 270 -29.87 -19.02 5.25
CA ASP A 270 -30.10 -17.84 6.10
C ASP A 270 -29.23 -16.68 5.57
N GLU A 271 -29.81 -15.90 4.65
CA GLU A 271 -29.25 -14.64 4.11
C GLU A 271 -28.92 -13.61 5.22
N ASP A 272 -29.46 -13.77 6.43
CA ASP A 272 -29.32 -12.84 7.56
C ASP A 272 -28.03 -13.02 8.41
N THR A 273 -27.16 -13.99 8.08
CA THR A 273 -25.96 -14.29 8.90
C THR A 273 -24.70 -13.52 8.51
N LEU A 274 -24.59 -12.97 7.29
CA LEU A 274 -23.43 -12.18 6.88
C LEU A 274 -23.52 -10.72 7.37
N ASP A 275 -24.68 -10.09 7.24
CA ASP A 275 -24.91 -8.73 7.75
C ASP A 275 -24.78 -8.66 9.28
N SER A 276 -25.13 -9.74 9.99
CA SER A 276 -24.95 -9.84 11.44
C SER A 276 -23.49 -9.97 11.87
N LYS A 277 -22.63 -10.64 11.09
CA LYS A 277 -21.19 -10.76 11.40
C LYS A 277 -20.41 -9.49 11.09
N VAL A 278 -20.82 -8.72 10.08
CA VAL A 278 -20.25 -7.39 9.80
C VAL A 278 -20.73 -6.37 10.84
N ALA A 279 -21.95 -6.52 11.39
CA ALA A 279 -22.47 -5.65 12.45
C ALA A 279 -21.82 -5.87 13.83
N GLU A 280 -21.20 -7.04 14.10
CA GLU A 280 -20.43 -7.31 15.31
C GLU A 280 -19.02 -6.68 15.31
N LEU A 281 -18.57 -6.11 14.17
CA LEU A 281 -17.37 -5.26 14.10
C LEU A 281 -17.64 -3.80 14.54
N LYS A 282 -18.68 -3.57 15.34
CA LYS A 282 -18.77 -2.35 16.15
C LYS A 282 -17.67 -2.42 17.20
N LEU A 283 -16.56 -1.75 16.90
CA LEU A 283 -15.53 -1.34 17.83
C LEU A 283 -16.21 -0.86 19.12
N ASP A 284 -16.11 -1.67 20.16
CA ASP A 284 -16.42 -1.27 21.52
C ASP A 284 -15.38 -0.19 21.88
N ASP A 285 -15.84 0.97 22.34
CA ASP A 285 -15.01 2.08 22.84
C ASP A 285 -14.43 1.71 24.24
N GLY A 286 -13.87 0.51 24.34
CA GLY A 286 -13.17 -0.02 25.50
C GLY A 286 -11.67 0.00 25.25
N GLU A 287 -10.96 0.80 26.03
CA GLU A 287 -9.52 0.71 26.19
C GLU A 287 -9.09 -0.76 26.35
N ASP A 288 -7.96 -1.12 25.72
CA ASP A 288 -7.16 -2.34 25.99
C ASP A 288 -7.27 -3.57 25.05
N SER A 289 -7.41 -3.39 23.72
CA SER A 289 -7.22 -4.51 22.76
C SER A 289 -6.48 -4.18 21.44
N THR A 290 -5.90 -2.98 21.29
CA THR A 290 -5.18 -2.56 20.07
C THR A 290 -3.82 -3.24 19.81
N HIS A 291 -3.42 -4.24 20.61
CA HIS A 291 -2.10 -4.88 20.50
C HIS A 291 -2.09 -6.22 19.73
N GLY A 292 -3.24 -6.83 19.42
CA GLY A 292 -3.30 -8.16 18.78
C GLY A 292 -3.45 -8.19 17.25
N VAL A 293 -4.01 -7.14 16.63
CA VAL A 293 -4.28 -7.08 15.17
C VAL A 293 -3.17 -6.33 14.42
N ARG A 294 -2.12 -5.90 15.14
CA ARG A 294 -1.12 -4.93 14.65
C ARG A 294 0.15 -5.55 14.01
N SER A 295 0.23 -6.87 13.80
CA SER A 295 1.55 -7.53 13.60
C SER A 295 1.63 -8.70 12.60
N GLN A 296 0.90 -8.69 11.47
CA GLN A 296 1.18 -9.67 10.39
C GLN A 296 1.42 -9.07 9.01
N ALA A 297 0.81 -7.93 8.67
CA ALA A 297 1.04 -7.28 7.37
C ALA A 297 2.33 -6.43 7.30
N PHE A 298 2.96 -6.10 8.44
CA PHE A 298 4.07 -5.13 8.51
C PHE A 298 5.45 -5.71 8.87
N ASP A 299 5.55 -6.98 9.27
CA ASP A 299 6.75 -7.53 9.95
C ASP A 299 7.84 -8.14 9.04
N ARG A 300 7.87 -7.88 7.73
CA ARG A 300 8.83 -8.58 6.84
C ARG A 300 9.68 -7.77 5.89
N LEU A 301 9.72 -6.45 6.00
CA LEU A 301 10.68 -5.68 5.23
C LEU A 301 11.73 -5.18 6.20
N GLY A 302 12.95 -5.74 6.12
CA GLY A 302 14.12 -5.08 6.70
C GLY A 302 14.32 -3.70 6.07
N HIS A 303 15.33 -2.95 6.50
CA HIS A 303 15.70 -1.72 5.79
C HIS A 303 15.87 -2.02 4.30
N GLU A 304 15.29 -1.20 3.43
CA GLU A 304 15.25 -1.48 1.99
C GLU A 304 15.47 -0.23 1.15
N ILE A 305 16.19 -0.39 0.05
CA ILE A 305 16.31 0.63 -0.99
C ILE A 305 15.73 0.04 -2.27
N ARG A 306 14.54 0.53 -2.62
CA ARG A 306 13.79 0.08 -3.79
C ARG A 306 13.85 1.12 -4.88
N SER A 307 14.32 0.74 -6.06
CA SER A 307 14.07 1.54 -7.26
C SER A 307 12.57 1.53 -7.60
N GLY A 308 12.06 2.53 -8.33
CA GLY A 308 10.63 2.62 -8.72
C GLY A 308 10.13 1.51 -9.65
N ASN A 309 11.00 0.55 -10.02
CA ASN A 309 10.67 -0.71 -10.69
C ASN A 309 10.82 -1.93 -9.76
N SER A 310 10.84 -1.71 -8.44
CA SER A 310 11.04 -2.71 -7.37
C SER A 310 12.31 -3.55 -7.45
N LYS A 311 13.32 -3.12 -8.21
CA LYS A 311 14.64 -3.73 -8.10
C LYS A 311 15.29 -3.29 -6.79
N LEU A 312 15.67 -4.25 -5.96
CA LEU A 312 16.52 -4.02 -4.79
C LEU A 312 17.90 -3.52 -5.25
N LEU A 313 18.33 -2.37 -4.76
CA LEU A 313 19.57 -1.73 -5.24
C LEU A 313 20.84 -2.24 -4.55
N THR A 314 20.73 -2.93 -3.41
CA THR A 314 21.87 -3.55 -2.72
C THR A 314 21.41 -4.74 -1.87
N THR A 315 22.24 -5.78 -1.77
CA THR A 315 21.99 -6.96 -0.94
C THR A 315 22.86 -6.99 0.32
N ASP A 316 23.84 -6.07 0.46
CA ASP A 316 24.62 -5.91 1.69
C ASP A 316 23.82 -5.12 2.73
N LYS A 317 23.36 -5.83 3.77
CA LYS A 317 22.53 -5.29 4.86
C LYS A 317 23.20 -4.13 5.60
N SER A 318 24.50 -4.20 5.87
CA SER A 318 25.19 -3.15 6.64
C SER A 318 25.36 -1.86 5.81
N ALA A 319 25.73 -2.01 4.54
CA ALA A 319 25.77 -0.88 3.61
C ALA A 319 24.37 -0.28 3.40
N LEU A 320 23.34 -1.10 3.32
CA LEU A 320 21.94 -0.67 3.18
C LEU A 320 21.46 0.15 4.38
N GLU A 321 21.67 -0.36 5.59
CA GLU A 321 21.36 0.32 6.85
C GLU A 321 22.06 1.69 6.93
N ALA A 322 23.35 1.74 6.60
CA ALA A 322 24.11 2.99 6.58
C ALA A 322 23.51 4.02 5.61
N ARG A 323 23.09 3.60 4.41
CA ARG A 323 22.50 4.48 3.39
C ARG A 323 21.10 4.95 3.75
N VAL A 324 20.27 4.09 4.34
CA VAL A 324 18.94 4.48 4.88
C VAL A 324 19.11 5.49 6.02
N HIS A 325 20.07 5.27 6.92
CA HIS A 325 20.37 6.21 8.00
C HIS A 325 20.91 7.57 7.47
N GLU A 326 21.75 7.54 6.43
CA GLU A 326 22.25 8.74 5.76
C GLU A 326 21.10 9.55 5.13
N ALA A 327 20.19 8.89 4.39
CA ALA A 327 18.99 9.52 3.84
C ALA A 327 18.13 10.15 4.95
N ARG A 328 17.92 9.44 6.07
CA ARG A 328 17.18 9.96 7.23
C ARG A 328 17.84 11.20 7.82
N SER A 329 19.17 11.18 7.95
CA SER A 329 19.95 12.31 8.46
C SER A 329 19.83 13.53 7.54
N ILE A 330 19.78 13.34 6.22
CA ILE A 330 19.55 14.40 5.24
C ILE A 330 18.16 15.03 5.45
N TYR A 331 17.10 14.24 5.58
CA TYR A 331 15.74 14.76 5.84
C TYR A 331 15.67 15.58 7.12
N ILE A 332 16.20 15.05 8.23
CA ILE A 332 16.22 15.73 9.54
C ILE A 332 17.05 17.01 9.48
N GLY A 333 18.25 16.96 8.89
CA GLY A 333 19.15 18.10 8.75
C GLY A 333 18.55 19.25 7.93
N ASN A 334 17.59 18.94 7.05
CA ASN A 334 16.85 19.93 6.26
C ASN A 334 15.51 20.34 6.91
N GLY A 335 15.23 19.93 8.15
CA GLY A 335 14.08 20.42 8.93
C GLY A 335 12.75 19.72 8.64
N TRP A 336 12.77 18.49 8.12
CA TRP A 336 11.55 17.69 7.96
C TRP A 336 10.87 17.38 9.31
N PRO A 337 9.52 17.42 9.41
CA PRO A 337 8.55 17.76 8.35
C PRO A 337 8.13 19.23 8.30
N ASP A 338 8.45 20.04 9.31
CA ASP A 338 7.84 21.36 9.49
C ASP A 338 8.59 22.49 8.78
N SER A 339 9.88 22.67 9.08
CA SER A 339 10.74 23.73 8.53
C SER A 339 11.58 23.21 7.37
N PHE A 340 10.93 22.52 6.44
CA PHE A 340 11.61 21.66 5.47
C PHE A 340 12.19 22.44 4.29
N ASN A 341 13.52 22.42 4.14
CA ASN A 341 14.22 22.90 2.96
C ASN A 341 14.21 21.81 1.86
N ARG A 342 13.13 21.82 1.08
CA ARG A 342 12.87 20.84 0.02
C ARG A 342 13.98 20.76 -1.03
N ASP A 343 14.42 21.89 -1.55
CA ASP A 343 15.36 21.96 -2.67
C ASP A 343 16.75 21.45 -2.26
N GLU A 344 17.22 21.83 -1.07
CA GLU A 344 18.50 21.37 -0.55
C GLU A 344 18.46 19.88 -0.17
N CYS A 345 17.35 19.42 0.42
CA CYS A 345 17.14 18.00 0.69
C CYS A 345 17.18 17.17 -0.60
N GLN A 346 16.45 17.60 -1.64
CA GLN A 346 16.44 16.94 -2.93
C GLN A 346 17.84 16.84 -3.55
N ARG A 347 18.63 17.93 -3.46
CA ARG A 347 20.00 17.98 -3.96
C ARG A 347 20.90 16.97 -3.23
N GLN A 348 20.87 16.95 -1.91
CA GLN A 348 21.68 16.05 -1.08
C GLN A 348 21.30 14.57 -1.30
N LEU A 349 20.01 14.26 -1.37
CA LEU A 349 19.54 12.90 -1.65
C LEU A 349 19.94 12.43 -3.06
N SER A 350 19.90 13.33 -4.05
CA SER A 350 20.36 13.02 -5.41
C SER A 350 21.86 12.68 -5.45
N ASP A 351 22.68 13.38 -4.65
CA ASP A 351 24.11 13.09 -4.53
C ASP A 351 24.36 11.75 -3.82
N LEU A 352 23.56 11.42 -2.80
CA LEU A 352 23.58 10.10 -2.14
C LEU A 352 23.26 8.98 -3.15
N LEU A 353 22.21 9.14 -3.96
CA LEU A 353 21.87 8.14 -4.99
C LEU A 353 22.99 7.92 -6.01
N LYS A 354 23.66 9.00 -6.46
CA LYS A 354 24.79 8.88 -7.40
C LYS A 354 25.94 8.06 -6.80
N GLN A 355 26.20 8.18 -5.50
CA GLN A 355 27.23 7.39 -4.81
C GLN A 355 26.87 5.90 -4.79
N ILE A 356 25.60 5.57 -4.55
CA ILE A 356 25.11 4.19 -4.53
C ILE A 356 25.26 3.57 -5.93
N THR A 357 24.81 4.27 -6.98
CA THR A 357 24.86 3.76 -8.36
C THR A 357 26.28 3.63 -8.93
N ASN A 358 27.25 4.40 -8.44
CA ASN A 358 28.64 4.32 -8.88
C ASN A 358 29.46 3.26 -8.13
N SER A 359 28.94 2.74 -7.01
CA SER A 359 29.61 1.75 -6.16
C SER A 359 29.10 0.32 -6.40
N SER A 360 28.04 0.16 -7.19
CA SER A 360 27.49 -1.11 -7.68
C SER A 360 28.00 -1.38 -9.09
#